data_AF-A0A1Q7AVF0-F1
#
_entry.id   AF-A0A1Q7AVF0-F1
#
_cell.length_a   1.000
_cell.length_b   1.000
_cell.length_c   1.000
_cell.angle_alpha   90.00
_cell.angle_beta   90.00
_cell.angle_gamma   90.00
#
_symmetry.space_group_name_H-M   'P 1'
#
loop_
_entity.id
_entity.type
_entity.pdbx_description
1 polymer ?
#
loop_
_entity_poly.entity_id
_entity_poly.type
_entity_poly.pdbx_seq_one_letter_code
_entity_poly.pdbx_strand_id
1 'polypeptide(L)' 'MTGLITKVYGVVSEQADKRSWRTLPGEIQLTRIEVPPGSYTLAVNYYSRGGALLVHRSFDTFQLRAGQTRFFCQRVVGSS' A
#
# COMPACT_ATOMS: atom_id res chain seq x y z
N MET A 1 12.95 20.80 3.79
CA MET A 1 12.05 19.77 3.21
C MET A 1 12.68 18.43 3.53
N THR A 2 12.36 17.83 4.68
CA THR A 2 13.05 16.63 5.17
C THR A 2 12.24 15.41 4.73
N GLY A 3 12.65 14.76 3.63
CA GLY A 3 11.97 13.57 3.11
C GLY A 3 12.43 12.32 3.84
N LEU A 4 11.50 11.61 4.50
CA LEU A 4 11.76 10.29 5.05
C LEU A 4 11.49 9.24 3.97
N ILE A 5 12.54 8.59 3.46
CA ILE A 5 12.41 7.46 2.53
C ILE A 5 12.43 6.16 3.35
N THR A 6 11.26 5.72 3.82
CA THR A 6 11.13 4.40 4.47
C THR A 6 10.79 3.36 3.42
N LYS A 7 11.65 2.36 3.22
CA LYS A 7 11.33 1.16 2.44
C LYS A 7 10.48 0.24 3.31
N VAL A 8 9.18 0.23 3.05
CA VAL A 8 8.24 -0.58 3.83
C VAL A 8 8.08 -1.93 3.15
N TYR A 9 8.67 -2.97 3.75
CA TYR A 9 8.48 -4.35 3.34
C TYR A 9 7.24 -4.90 4.05
N GLY A 10 6.05 -4.58 3.57
CA GLY A 10 4.82 -5.18 4.06
C GLY A 10 4.46 -6.41 3.24
N VAL A 11 4.75 -7.60 3.76
CA VAL A 11 4.22 -8.85 3.20
C VAL A 11 3.63 -9.67 4.33
N VAL A 12 2.36 -9.41 4.64
CA VAL A 12 1.45 -10.46 5.11
C VAL A 12 0.59 -10.79 3.89
N SER A 13 1.07 -11.74 3.09
CA SER A 13 0.33 -12.27 1.95
C SER A 13 -0.48 -13.45 2.46
N GLU A 14 -1.76 -13.22 2.74
CA GLU A 14 -2.71 -14.29 3.06
C GLU A 14 -3.37 -14.78 1.77
N GLN A 15 -3.23 -16.07 1.47
CA GLN A 15 -3.99 -16.71 0.40
C GLN A 15 -5.37 -17.07 0.97
N ALA A 16 -6.37 -16.27 0.64
CA ALA A 16 -7.71 -16.46 1.21
C ALA A 16 -8.33 -17.81 0.83
N ASP A 17 -9.09 -18.39 1.76
CA ASP A 17 -9.87 -19.61 1.53
C ASP A 17 -10.94 -19.36 0.45
N LYS A 18 -10.74 -20.00 -0.71
CA LYS A 18 -11.57 -19.83 -1.91
C LYS A 18 -12.98 -20.42 -1.76
N ARG A 19 -13.28 -21.16 -0.68
CA ARG A 19 -14.54 -21.90 -0.51
C ARG A 19 -15.76 -21.02 -0.28
N SER A 20 -15.59 -19.79 0.21
CA SER A 20 -16.70 -18.86 0.43
C SER A 20 -16.60 -17.57 -0.39
N TRP A 21 -15.44 -17.23 -0.95
CA TRP A 21 -15.22 -15.92 -1.57
C TRP A 21 -14.85 -16.05 -3.05
N ARG A 22 -15.84 -16.47 -3.87
CA ARG A 22 -15.67 -16.67 -5.31
C ARG A 22 -15.30 -15.39 -6.08
N THR A 23 -15.45 -14.21 -5.48
CA THR A 23 -15.12 -12.91 -6.06
C THR A 23 -13.91 -12.23 -5.43
N LEU A 24 -13.17 -12.89 -4.53
CA LEU A 24 -12.03 -12.25 -3.89
C LEU A 24 -10.87 -12.04 -4.86
N PRO A 25 -10.15 -10.90 -4.78
CA PRO A 25 -8.84 -10.78 -5.39
C PRO A 25 -7.93 -11.97 -5.05
N GLY A 26 -7.13 -12.40 -6.04
CA GLY A 26 -6.20 -13.52 -5.85
C GLY A 26 -5.09 -13.26 -4.83
N GLU A 27 -4.83 -12.00 -4.48
CA GLU A 27 -3.85 -11.57 -3.49
C GLU A 27 -4.31 -10.25 -2.83
N ILE A 28 -4.05 -10.10 -1.54
CA ILE A 28 -4.22 -8.85 -0.78
C ILE A 28 -2.87 -8.51 -0.14
N GLN A 29 -2.38 -7.30 -0.37
CA GLN A 29 -1.16 -6.79 0.26
C GLN A 29 -1.55 -5.67 1.23
N LEU A 30 -1.25 -5.88 2.51
CA LEU A 30 -1.51 -4.90 3.56
C LEU A 30 -0.20 -4.43 4.18
N THR A 31 -0.12 -3.13 4.43
CA THR A 31 1.00 -2.50 5.11
C THR A 31 0.46 -1.50 6.12
N ARG A 32 1.02 -1.50 7.33
CA ARG A 32 0.72 -0.51 8.37
C ARG A 32 2.01 0.18 8.79
N ILE A 33 1.97 1.50 8.85
CA ILE A 33 3.11 2.35 9.23
C ILE A 33 2.61 3.31 10.30
N GLU A 34 3.32 3.39 11.41
CA GLU A 34 3.10 4.41 12.43
C GLU A 34 4.04 5.59 12.15
N VAL A 35 3.47 6.79 12.10
CA VAL A 35 4.22 8.03 11.86
C VAL A 35 3.78 9.09 12.88
N PRO A 36 4.65 10.04 13.24
CA PRO A 36 4.26 11.18 14.05
C PRO A 36 3.12 11.99 13.41
N PRO A 37 2.39 12.83 14.17
CA PRO A 37 1.45 13.78 13.59
C PRO A 37 2.17 14.76 12.65
N GLY A 38 1.57 15.05 11.49
CA GLY A 38 2.17 15.93 10.50
C GLY A 38 1.55 15.84 9.11
N SER A 39 2.19 16.53 8.16
CA SER A 39 1.80 16.58 6.75
C SER A 39 2.59 15.56 5.95
N TYR A 40 1.90 14.71 5.20
CA TYR A 40 2.51 13.61 4.46
C TYR A 40 1.96 13.52 3.04
N THR A 41 2.81 13.05 2.12
CA THR A 41 2.41 12.59 0.79
C THR A 41 2.73 11.10 0.72
N LEU A 42 1.75 10.30 0.31
CA LEU A 42 1.92 8.86 0.13
C LEU A 42 2.18 8.58 -1.35
N ALA A 43 3.19 7.75 -1.63
CA ALA A 43 3.41 7.17 -2.95
C ALA A 43 3.62 5.66 -2.82
N VAL A 44 3.00 4.90 -3.71
CA VAL A 44 3.07 3.44 -3.78
C VAL A 44 3.62 3.05 -5.14
N ASN A 45 4.69 2.27 -5.13
CA ASN A 45 5.34 1.71 -6.31
C ASN A 45 5.07 0.20 -6.37
N TYR A 46 4.48 -0.25 -7.47
CA TYR A 46 4.24 -1.67 -7.74
C TYR A 46 5.34 -2.18 -8.65
N TYR A 47 6.02 -3.24 -8.25
CA TYR A 47 7.10 -3.86 -9.03
C TYR A 47 6.70 -5.26 -9.49
N SER A 48 7.18 -5.66 -10.66
CA SER A 48 7.10 -7.04 -11.15
C SER A 48 8.02 -7.96 -10.36
N ARG A 49 7.84 -9.27 -10.53
CA ARG A 49 8.77 -10.28 -9.96
C ARG A 49 10.22 -10.06 -10.39
N GLY A 50 10.46 -9.52 -11.57
CA GLY A 50 11.79 -9.17 -12.08
C GLY A 50 12.35 -7.83 -11.59
N GLY A 51 11.63 -7.13 -10.71
CA GLY A 51 12.05 -5.83 -10.16
C GLY A 51 11.74 -4.62 -11.05
N ALA A 52 11.15 -4.81 -12.25
CA ALA A 52 10.71 -3.70 -13.08
C ALA A 52 9.51 -2.98 -12.45
N LEU A 53 9.52 -1.64 -12.42
CA LEU A 53 8.39 -0.83 -11.95
C LEU A 53 7.22 -0.97 -12.93
N LEU A 54 6.08 -1.45 -12.43
CA LEU A 54 4.84 -1.61 -13.20
C LEU A 54 3.95 -0.38 -13.09
N VAL A 55 3.77 0.14 -11.88
CA VAL A 55 2.84 1.24 -11.60
C VAL A 55 3.39 2.13 -10.50
N HIS A 56 3.32 3.45 -10.70
CA HIS A 56 3.49 4.46 -9.66
C HIS A 56 2.12 5.08 -9.33
N ARG A 57 1.79 5.16 -8.03
CA ARG A 57 0.59 5.82 -7.53
C ARG A 57 0.95 6.82 -6.45
N SER A 58 0.76 8.10 -6.71
CA SER A 58 0.84 9.16 -5.72
C SER A 58 -0.56 9.53 -5.22
N PHE A 59 -0.66 9.87 -3.94
CA PHE A 59 -1.85 10.45 -3.33
C PHE A 59 -1.61 11.92 -3.01
N ASP A 60 -2.68 12.69 -2.91
CA ASP A 60 -2.60 14.08 -2.48
C ASP A 60 -2.02 14.18 -1.07
N THR A 61 -1.41 15.33 -0.77
CA THR A 61 -0.91 15.63 0.57
C THR A 61 -2.05 15.60 1.58
N PHE A 62 -1.82 14.94 2.71
CA PHE A 62 -2.79 14.82 3.79
C PHE A 62 -2.15 15.13 5.13
N GLN A 63 -2.98 15.57 6.08
CA GLN A 63 -2.61 15.79 7.46
C GLN A 63 -3.01 14.59 8.32
N LEU A 64 -2.11 14.16 9.20
CA LEU A 64 -2.33 13.16 10.24
C LEU A 64 -2.27 13.82 11.61
N ARG A 65 -3.35 13.68 12.39
CA ARG A 65 -3.43 14.12 13.79
C ARG A 65 -2.98 13.00 14.74
N ALA A 66 -2.62 13.37 15.97
CA ALA A 66 -2.30 12.39 17.01
C ALA A 66 -3.47 11.41 17.22
N GLY A 67 -3.16 10.11 17.23
CA GLY A 67 -4.15 9.03 17.36
C GLY A 67 -5.00 8.77 16.10
N GLN A 68 -4.82 9.54 15.02
CA GLN A 68 -5.57 9.32 13.79
C GLN A 68 -4.97 8.18 12.97
N THR A 69 -5.82 7.22 12.58
CA THR A 69 -5.46 6.21 11.57
C THR A 69 -6.08 6.60 10.23
N ARG A 70 -5.28 6.54 9.16
CA ARG A 70 -5.75 6.78 7.80
C ARG A 70 -5.48 5.56 6.93
N PHE A 71 -6.52 5.13 6.22
CA PHE A 71 -6.47 3.96 5.34
C PHE A 71 -6.40 4.41 3.88
N PHE A 72 -5.53 3.76 3.11
CA PHE A 72 -5.43 3.91 1.67
C PHE A 72 -5.63 2.54 1.04
N CYS A 73 -6.73 2.38 0.30
CA CYS A 73 -7.09 1.14 -0.36
C CYS A 73 -6.99 1.33 -1.88
N GLN A 74 -6.21 0.47 -2.55
CA GLN A 74 -6.11 0.46 -4.00
C GLN A 74 -6.29 -0.95 -4.53
N ARG A 75 -7.03 -1.05 -5.63
CA ARG A 75 -7.10 -2.25 -6.44
C ARG A 75 -6.17 -2.07 -7.63
N VAL A 76 -5.24 -3.01 -7.81
CA VAL A 76 -4.40 -3.10 -9.00
C VAL A 76 -4.69 -4.41 -9.69
N VAL A 77 -4.78 -4.36 -11.03
CA VAL A 77 -4.86 -5.55 -11.88
C VAL A 77 -3.50 -5.67 -12.54
N GLY A 78 -2.77 -6.75 -12.28
CA GLY A 78 -1.50 -7.00 -12.97
C GLY A 78 -1.77 -7.17 -14.46
N SER A 79 -1.24 -6.27 -15.29
CA SER A 79 -1.14 -6.52 -16.73
C SER A 79 -0.10 -7.63 -16.91
N SER A 80 -0.56 -8.78 -17.41
CA SER A 80 0.28 -9.94 -17.73
C SER A 80 1.28 -9.63 -18.83
#